data_AF-A0A5N3VBM9-F1
#
_entry.id   AF-A0A5N3VBM9-F1
#
_cell.length_a   1.000
_cell.length_b   1.000
_cell.length_c   1.000
_cell.angle_alpha   90.00
_cell.angle_beta   90.00
_cell.angle_gamma   90.00
#
_symmetry.space_group_name_H-M   'P 1'
#
loop_
_entity.id
_entity.type
_entity.pdbx_description
1 polymer ?
#
loop_
_entity_poly.entity_id
_entity_poly.type
_entity_poly.pdbx_seq_one_letter_code
_entity_poly.pdbx_strand_id
1 'polypeptide(L)'
;LPTLCLIVMVRKQEKSQINNLTLHLKQLEKEEMKNPRVSRRKEILKIRAEINAKETKETIAKINKAKSCKSKLCENNLDIPFDFTGHKAEAVLLILDLAQRKNGWLPNSAMNKAEDVLQVPPMNVYDVPTFYTIYVAKPVGKYIQAEETIPDKFFTVIEVECLGACVNPQMDFEETLNELKAGRIPKYGPRSLTCLTEPPKGPGFLEQPGL
;
A
#
# COMPACT_ATOMS: atom_id res chain seq x y z
N LEU A 1 11.24 -14.04 -13.98
CA LEU A 1 10.56 -14.24 -15.28
C LEU A 1 10.04 -15.67 -15.50
N PRO A 2 10.87 -16.72 -15.64
CA PRO A 2 10.39 -18.06 -16.04
C PRO A 2 9.34 -18.68 -15.10
N THR A 3 9.51 -18.51 -13.79
CA THR A 3 8.56 -18.96 -12.75
C THR A 3 7.15 -18.37 -12.91
N LEU A 4 7.03 -17.13 -13.38
CA LEU A 4 5.71 -16.51 -13.58
C LEU A 4 4.97 -17.12 -14.79
N CYS A 5 5.73 -17.45 -15.85
CA CYS A 5 5.21 -18.10 -17.05
C CYS A 5 4.64 -19.50 -16.72
N LEU A 6 5.40 -20.31 -15.96
CA LEU A 6 4.95 -21.62 -15.47
C LEU A 6 3.65 -21.54 -14.65
N ILE A 7 3.54 -20.58 -13.73
CA ILE A 7 2.32 -20.39 -12.91
C ILE A 7 1.11 -20.02 -13.77
N VAL A 8 1.30 -19.20 -14.81
CA VAL A 8 0.23 -18.83 -15.76
C VAL A 8 -0.18 -20.04 -16.63
N MET A 9 0.77 -20.85 -17.09
CA MET A 9 0.51 -22.06 -17.87
C MET A 9 -0.27 -23.10 -17.07
N VAL A 10 0.16 -23.41 -15.83
CA VAL A 10 -0.54 -24.35 -14.94
C VAL A 10 -1.99 -23.90 -14.71
N ARG A 11 -2.21 -22.62 -14.39
CA ARG A 11 -3.57 -22.08 -14.17
C ARG A 11 -4.44 -22.07 -15.43
N LYS A 12 -3.84 -21.93 -16.63
CA LYS A 12 -4.55 -22.08 -17.91
C LYS A 12 -4.98 -23.54 -18.13
N GLN A 13 -4.14 -24.50 -17.75
CA GLN A 13 -4.41 -25.94 -17.84
C GLN A 13 -5.48 -26.39 -16.82
N GLU A 14 -5.42 -25.94 -15.57
CA GLU A 14 -6.42 -26.21 -14.53
C GLU A 14 -7.82 -25.72 -14.94
N LYS A 15 -7.93 -24.48 -15.44
CA LYS A 15 -9.20 -23.93 -15.94
C LYS A 15 -9.74 -24.71 -17.14
N SER A 16 -8.88 -25.18 -18.04
CA SER A 16 -9.27 -26.03 -19.17
C SER A 16 -9.92 -27.35 -18.70
N GLN A 17 -9.35 -27.98 -17.67
CA GLN A 17 -9.93 -29.20 -17.09
C GLN A 17 -11.31 -28.96 -16.44
N ILE A 18 -11.48 -27.86 -15.70
CA ILE A 18 -12.76 -27.52 -15.05
C ILE A 18 -13.85 -27.25 -16.11
N ASN A 19 -13.51 -26.51 -17.18
CA ASN A 19 -14.42 -26.24 -18.29
C ASN A 19 -14.85 -27.52 -19.02
N ASN A 20 -13.92 -28.47 -19.22
CA ASN A 20 -14.20 -29.76 -19.85
C ASN A 20 -15.16 -30.62 -18.99
N LEU A 21 -14.88 -30.75 -17.69
CA LEU A 21 -15.74 -31.47 -16.74
C LEU A 21 -17.15 -30.86 -16.64
N THR A 22 -17.24 -29.53 -16.62
CA THR A 22 -18.52 -28.80 -16.60
C THR A 22 -19.34 -29.01 -17.89
N LEU A 23 -18.68 -29.18 -19.04
CA LEU A 23 -19.35 -29.51 -20.30
C LEU A 23 -19.84 -30.96 -20.30
N HIS A 24 -19.04 -31.91 -19.82
CA HIS A 24 -19.44 -33.32 -19.67
C HIS A 24 -20.61 -33.49 -18.69
N LEU A 25 -20.61 -32.75 -17.58
CA LEU A 25 -21.74 -32.69 -16.64
C LEU A 25 -23.04 -32.28 -17.37
N LYS A 26 -23.02 -31.16 -18.10
CA LYS A 26 -24.19 -30.66 -18.85
C LYS A 26 -24.68 -31.63 -19.92
N GLN A 27 -23.78 -32.40 -20.53
CA GLN A 27 -24.13 -33.47 -21.46
C GLN A 27 -24.95 -34.57 -20.74
N LEU A 28 -24.42 -35.11 -19.63
CA LEU A 28 -25.07 -36.17 -18.86
C LEU A 28 -26.39 -35.73 -18.21
N GLU A 29 -26.50 -34.48 -17.74
CA GLU A 29 -27.73 -33.91 -17.20
C GLU A 29 -28.83 -33.78 -18.28
N LYS A 30 -28.45 -33.39 -19.50
CA LYS A 30 -29.33 -33.35 -20.67
C LYS A 30 -29.78 -34.74 -21.13
N GLU A 31 -28.98 -35.78 -20.87
CA GLU A 31 -29.35 -37.18 -21.12
C GLU A 31 -30.23 -37.77 -20.02
N GLU A 32 -30.00 -37.45 -18.74
CA GLU A 32 -30.90 -37.79 -17.63
C GLU A 32 -32.31 -37.25 -17.87
N MET A 33 -32.43 -35.99 -18.32
CA MET A 33 -33.73 -35.38 -18.64
C MET A 33 -34.46 -36.06 -19.82
N LYS A 34 -33.75 -36.78 -20.69
CA LYS A 34 -34.37 -37.56 -21.79
C LYS A 34 -34.74 -38.99 -21.39
N ASN A 35 -33.96 -39.63 -20.53
CA ASN A 35 -34.15 -41.02 -20.11
C ASN A 35 -33.42 -41.26 -18.78
N PRO A 36 -34.11 -41.30 -17.62
CA PRO A 36 -33.46 -41.47 -16.33
C PRO A 36 -32.80 -42.85 -16.14
N ARG A 37 -31.53 -42.89 -15.74
CA ARG A 37 -30.79 -44.12 -15.43
C ARG A 37 -29.93 -43.96 -14.17
N VAL A 38 -30.06 -44.92 -13.25
CA VAL A 38 -29.31 -44.95 -11.98
C VAL A 38 -27.78 -44.85 -12.19
N SER A 39 -27.24 -45.45 -13.26
CA SER A 39 -25.81 -45.37 -13.59
C SER A 39 -25.36 -43.93 -13.90
N ARG A 40 -26.09 -43.19 -14.74
CA ARG A 40 -25.76 -41.79 -15.08
C ARG A 40 -25.91 -40.86 -13.86
N ARG A 41 -26.84 -41.13 -12.95
CA ARG A 41 -26.95 -40.41 -11.67
C ARG A 41 -25.72 -40.58 -10.79
N LYS A 42 -25.15 -41.80 -10.69
CA LYS A 42 -23.89 -42.06 -9.97
C LYS A 42 -22.71 -41.32 -10.61
N GLU A 43 -22.68 -41.26 -11.94
CA GLU A 43 -21.65 -40.57 -12.71
C GLU A 43 -21.70 -39.04 -12.55
N ILE A 44 -22.90 -38.44 -12.62
CA ILE A 44 -23.13 -37.01 -12.34
C ILE A 44 -22.69 -36.67 -10.91
N LEU A 45 -23.01 -37.50 -9.91
CA LEU A 45 -22.57 -37.29 -8.52
C LEU A 45 -21.04 -37.32 -8.40
N LYS A 46 -20.37 -38.25 -9.10
CA LYS A 46 -18.90 -38.32 -9.12
C LYS A 46 -18.28 -37.06 -9.73
N ILE A 47 -18.80 -36.59 -10.87
CA ILE A 47 -18.28 -35.40 -11.56
C ILE A 47 -18.51 -34.13 -10.71
N ARG A 48 -19.67 -33.99 -10.05
CA ARG A 48 -19.93 -32.89 -9.11
C ARG A 48 -18.94 -32.90 -7.93
N ALA A 49 -18.61 -34.07 -7.39
CA ALA A 49 -17.60 -34.19 -6.33
C ALA A 49 -16.19 -33.79 -6.82
N GLU A 50 -15.79 -34.19 -8.03
CA GLU A 50 -14.50 -33.81 -8.62
C GLU A 50 -14.39 -32.31 -8.93
N ILE A 51 -15.46 -31.67 -9.40
CA ILE A 51 -15.52 -30.21 -9.62
C ILE A 51 -15.37 -29.48 -8.27
N ASN A 52 -16.21 -29.81 -7.27
CA ASN A 52 -16.16 -29.20 -5.94
C ASN A 52 -14.77 -29.33 -5.28
N ALA A 53 -14.12 -30.49 -5.44
CA ALA A 53 -12.77 -30.73 -4.92
C ALA A 53 -11.68 -29.89 -5.62
N LYS A 54 -11.83 -29.58 -6.92
CA LYS A 54 -10.90 -28.69 -7.65
C LYS A 54 -11.15 -27.22 -7.30
N GLU A 55 -12.41 -26.78 -7.24
CA GLU A 55 -12.76 -25.40 -6.89
C GLU A 55 -12.40 -25.05 -5.43
N THR A 56 -12.55 -26.01 -4.51
CA THR A 56 -12.10 -25.86 -3.11
C THR A 56 -10.58 -25.63 -3.04
N LYS A 57 -9.78 -26.37 -3.81
CA LYS A 57 -8.32 -26.17 -3.89
C LYS A 57 -7.94 -24.79 -4.44
N GLU A 58 -8.59 -24.35 -5.53
CA GLU A 58 -8.34 -23.00 -6.07
C GLU A 58 -8.77 -21.89 -5.07
N THR A 59 -9.85 -22.11 -4.33
CA THR A 59 -10.37 -21.18 -3.31
C THR A 59 -9.43 -21.08 -2.11
N ILE A 60 -8.95 -22.21 -1.58
CA ILE A 60 -7.91 -22.24 -0.54
C ILE A 60 -6.62 -21.56 -1.04
N ALA A 61 -6.22 -21.78 -2.29
CA ALA A 61 -5.06 -21.11 -2.88
C ALA A 61 -5.25 -19.59 -3.04
N LYS A 62 -6.47 -19.11 -3.36
CA LYS A 62 -6.82 -17.68 -3.38
C LYS A 62 -6.77 -17.09 -1.97
N ILE A 63 -7.36 -17.75 -0.98
CA ILE A 63 -7.34 -17.34 0.44
C ILE A 63 -5.90 -17.29 0.97
N ASN A 64 -5.09 -18.31 0.73
CA ASN A 64 -3.71 -18.36 1.18
C ASN A 64 -2.82 -17.33 0.46
N LYS A 65 -3.08 -17.04 -0.82
CA LYS A 65 -2.43 -15.92 -1.52
C LYS A 65 -2.84 -14.57 -0.92
N ALA A 66 -4.11 -14.36 -0.56
CA ALA A 66 -4.55 -13.14 0.12
C ALA A 66 -3.90 -12.99 1.52
N LYS A 67 -3.78 -14.09 2.27
CA LYS A 67 -3.04 -14.14 3.55
C LYS A 67 -1.54 -13.84 3.36
N SER A 68 -0.90 -14.32 2.30
CA SER A 68 0.50 -13.99 1.98
C SER A 68 0.69 -12.56 1.45
N CYS A 69 -0.28 -11.98 0.75
CA CYS A 69 -0.27 -10.55 0.44
C CYS A 69 -0.44 -9.68 1.70
N LYS A 70 -1.16 -10.15 2.73
CA LYS A 70 -1.11 -9.54 4.06
C LYS A 70 0.27 -9.73 4.72
N SER A 71 0.84 -10.94 4.73
CA SER A 71 2.14 -11.18 5.38
C SER A 71 3.25 -10.29 4.81
N LYS A 72 3.32 -10.12 3.48
CA LYS A 72 4.30 -9.23 2.83
C LYS A 72 4.13 -7.73 3.13
N LEU A 73 3.02 -7.32 3.73
CA LEU A 73 2.80 -5.97 4.27
C LEU A 73 3.10 -5.89 5.78
N CYS A 74 3.30 -7.03 6.43
CA CYS A 74 3.59 -7.20 7.86
C CYS A 74 5.01 -7.72 8.14
N GLU A 75 5.74 -8.20 7.12
CA GLU A 75 7.15 -8.64 7.18
C GLU A 75 8.14 -7.47 7.21
N ASN A 76 7.66 -6.23 7.05
CA ASN A 76 8.40 -5.03 7.44
C ASN A 76 8.48 -4.99 8.98
N ASN A 77 9.56 -5.51 9.56
CA ASN A 77 9.93 -5.16 10.92
C ASN A 77 9.97 -3.63 11.02
N LEU A 78 9.14 -3.08 11.90
CA LEU A 78 9.25 -1.69 12.29
C LEU A 78 10.34 -1.64 13.36
N ASP A 79 11.60 -1.59 12.91
CA ASP A 79 12.76 -1.42 13.78
C ASP A 79 12.69 -0.01 14.38
N ILE A 80 12.13 0.10 15.57
CA ILE A 80 11.95 1.36 16.30
C ILE A 80 13.26 1.67 17.03
N PRO A 81 14.00 2.73 16.64
CA PRO A 81 15.34 3.00 17.18
C PRO A 81 15.32 3.76 18.51
N PHE A 82 14.17 3.82 19.20
CA PHE A 82 13.92 4.71 20.32
C PHE A 82 13.06 4.04 21.38
N ASP A 83 13.44 4.19 22.65
CA ASP A 83 12.60 3.71 23.76
C ASP A 83 11.54 4.75 24.12
N PHE A 84 10.29 4.29 24.25
CA PHE A 84 9.11 5.12 24.54
C PHE A 84 8.50 4.78 25.91
N THR A 85 9.35 4.43 26.89
CA THR A 85 9.02 4.11 28.30
C THR A 85 8.51 5.33 29.09
N GLY A 86 7.37 5.86 28.67
CA GLY A 86 6.61 6.91 29.34
C GLY A 86 5.52 7.49 28.43
N HIS A 87 5.89 7.82 27.18
CA HIS A 87 5.07 8.60 26.25
C HIS A 87 4.51 7.75 25.10
N LYS A 88 3.86 6.63 25.44
CA LYS A 88 3.25 5.69 24.47
C LYS A 88 2.22 6.35 23.54
N ALA A 89 1.56 7.42 23.97
CA ALA A 89 0.57 8.15 23.17
C ALA A 89 1.24 9.02 22.08
N GLU A 90 2.25 9.81 22.44
CA GLU A 90 3.01 10.63 21.48
C GLU A 90 3.77 9.77 20.45
N ALA A 91 4.24 8.59 20.87
CA ALA A 91 4.86 7.62 19.98
C ALA A 91 3.96 7.20 18.80
N VAL A 92 2.63 7.21 18.95
CA VAL A 92 1.69 6.86 17.85
C VAL A 92 1.94 7.71 16.60
N LEU A 93 2.21 9.01 16.76
CA LEU A 93 2.46 9.93 15.66
C LEU A 93 3.71 9.51 14.85
N LEU A 94 4.81 9.24 15.55
CA LEU A 94 6.08 8.82 14.96
C LEU A 94 5.98 7.44 14.30
N ILE A 95 5.27 6.51 14.93
CA ILE A 95 5.04 5.15 14.42
C ILE A 95 4.20 5.17 13.14
N LEU A 96 3.15 6.00 13.08
CA LEU A 96 2.32 6.15 11.89
C LEU A 96 3.05 6.90 10.77
N ASP A 97 3.88 7.90 11.07
CA ASP A 97 4.74 8.56 10.09
C ASP A 97 5.76 7.57 9.47
N LEU A 98 6.46 6.78 10.29
CA LEU A 98 7.34 5.72 9.81
C LEU A 98 6.60 4.69 8.94
N ALA A 99 5.39 4.27 9.34
CA ALA A 99 4.57 3.36 8.55
C ALA A 99 4.14 3.97 7.20
N GLN A 100 3.75 5.26 7.18
CA GLN A 100 3.41 5.97 5.96
C GLN A 100 4.62 6.12 5.03
N ARG A 101 5.82 6.42 5.55
CA ARG A 101 7.06 6.50 4.75
C ARG A 101 7.46 5.15 4.13
N LYS A 102 7.13 4.02 4.78
CA LYS A 102 7.39 2.67 4.25
C LYS A 102 6.38 2.24 3.18
N ASN A 103 5.12 2.65 3.31
CA ASN A 103 4.01 2.15 2.47
C ASN A 103 3.47 3.17 1.45
N GLY A 104 3.83 4.45 1.55
CA GLY A 104 3.29 5.58 0.79
C GLY A 104 1.92 6.11 1.29
N TRP A 105 1.21 5.30 2.09
CA TRP A 105 -0.12 5.59 2.65
C TRP A 105 -0.37 4.70 3.87
N LEU A 106 -1.41 4.97 4.66
CA LEU A 106 -1.75 4.21 5.87
C LEU A 106 -2.92 3.23 5.69
N PRO A 107 -2.65 1.93 5.47
CA PRO A 107 -3.67 0.88 5.55
C PRO A 107 -4.00 0.54 7.01
N ASN A 108 -5.24 0.11 7.28
CA ASN A 108 -5.68 -0.35 8.61
C ASN A 108 -4.80 -1.48 9.19
N SER A 109 -4.13 -2.28 8.34
CA SER A 109 -3.18 -3.29 8.79
C SER A 109 -1.90 -2.71 9.41
N ALA A 110 -1.52 -1.48 9.06
CA ALA A 110 -0.42 -0.76 9.71
C ALA A 110 -0.88 -0.14 11.04
N MET A 111 -2.10 0.40 11.09
CA MET A 111 -2.69 0.92 12.34
C MET A 111 -2.83 -0.17 13.41
N ASN A 112 -3.42 -1.33 13.07
CA ASN A 112 -3.46 -2.49 13.98
C ASN A 112 -2.07 -2.98 14.39
N LYS A 113 -1.03 -2.78 13.57
CA LYS A 113 0.35 -3.15 13.91
C LYS A 113 1.01 -2.14 14.85
N ALA A 114 0.61 -0.86 14.80
CA ALA A 114 0.99 0.15 15.78
C ALA A 114 0.31 -0.08 17.13
N GLU A 115 -0.97 -0.50 17.12
CA GLU A 115 -1.72 -0.96 18.30
C GLU A 115 -1.00 -2.13 19.01
N ASP A 116 -0.71 -3.23 18.29
CA ASP A 116 0.06 -4.39 18.78
C ASP A 116 1.35 -3.99 19.50
N VAL A 117 2.09 -3.03 18.93
CA VAL A 117 3.45 -2.67 19.32
C VAL A 117 3.48 -1.69 20.49
N LEU A 118 2.63 -0.65 20.46
CA LEU A 118 2.58 0.34 21.53
C LEU A 118 1.72 -0.12 22.72
N GLN A 119 0.81 -1.09 22.51
CA GLN A 119 -0.17 -1.54 23.51
C GLN A 119 -1.04 -0.37 24.03
N VAL A 120 -1.55 0.42 23.09
CA VAL A 120 -2.51 1.51 23.33
C VAL A 120 -3.89 1.08 22.79
N PRO A 121 -5.00 1.66 23.27
CA PRO A 121 -6.31 1.37 22.70
C PRO A 121 -6.35 1.67 21.19
N PRO A 122 -7.05 0.87 20.36
CA PRO A 122 -7.10 1.07 18.92
C PRO A 122 -7.62 2.46 18.54
N MET A 123 -8.59 2.99 19.31
CA MET A 123 -9.17 4.33 19.10
C MET A 123 -8.07 5.41 18.98
N ASN A 124 -7.08 5.40 19.88
CA ASN A 124 -5.96 6.34 19.88
C ASN A 124 -5.10 6.28 18.60
N VAL A 125 -5.12 5.15 17.87
CA VAL A 125 -4.40 4.97 16.60
C VAL A 125 -5.27 5.36 15.40
N TYR A 126 -6.60 5.24 15.50
CA TYR A 126 -7.55 5.60 14.45
C TYR A 126 -7.95 7.09 14.48
N ASP A 127 -7.93 7.74 15.64
CA ASP A 127 -8.23 9.17 15.77
C ASP A 127 -7.11 10.05 15.19
N VAL A 128 -5.84 9.66 15.35
CA VAL A 128 -4.66 10.41 14.85
C VAL A 128 -4.71 10.68 13.34
N PRO A 129 -4.91 9.69 12.43
CA PRO A 129 -5.06 9.94 11.00
C PRO A 129 -6.43 10.53 10.60
N THR A 130 -7.36 10.63 11.54
CA THR A 130 -8.63 11.36 11.35
C THR A 130 -8.48 12.85 11.70
N PHE A 131 -7.59 13.18 12.65
CA PHE A 131 -7.35 14.54 13.13
C PHE A 131 -6.23 15.27 12.34
N TYR A 132 -5.13 14.59 12.03
CA TYR A 132 -3.98 15.21 11.34
C TYR A 132 -4.01 14.91 9.83
N THR A 133 -4.22 15.96 9.03
CA THR A 133 -4.31 15.91 7.55
C THR A 133 -3.05 15.45 6.83
N ILE A 134 -1.90 15.36 7.52
CA ILE A 134 -0.65 14.79 6.97
C ILE A 134 -0.75 13.29 6.70
N TYR A 135 -1.75 12.59 7.27
CA TYR A 135 -1.92 11.16 7.14
C TYR A 135 -2.88 10.79 6.01
N VAL A 136 -2.40 9.92 5.12
CA VAL A 136 -3.06 9.62 3.86
C VAL A 136 -3.66 8.21 3.94
N ALA A 137 -4.96 8.14 4.23
CA ALA A 137 -5.69 6.86 4.40
C ALA A 137 -6.05 6.14 3.08
N LYS A 138 -5.78 6.75 1.92
CA LYS A 138 -6.03 6.21 0.57
C LYS A 138 -4.70 6.02 -0.18
N PRO A 139 -4.57 5.04 -1.09
CA PRO A 139 -3.37 4.89 -1.90
C PRO A 139 -3.22 6.07 -2.88
N VAL A 140 -2.09 6.78 -2.78
CA VAL A 140 -1.74 7.95 -3.60
C VAL A 140 -0.54 7.66 -4.51
N GLY A 141 -0.28 8.56 -5.45
CA GLY A 141 0.88 8.54 -6.34
C GLY A 141 2.21 8.79 -5.62
N LYS A 142 3.30 8.68 -6.37
CA LYS A 142 4.67 8.83 -5.85
C LYS A 142 4.98 10.25 -5.32
N TYR A 143 4.31 11.27 -5.88
CA TYR A 143 4.48 12.67 -5.52
C TYR A 143 3.11 13.33 -5.28
N ILE A 144 3.05 14.37 -4.43
CA ILE A 144 1.81 14.98 -3.90
C ILE A 144 1.82 16.52 -4.06
N GLN A 145 0.77 17.12 -4.64
CA GLN A 145 0.61 18.57 -4.95
C GLN A 145 -0.84 18.87 -5.44
N ALA A 146 -1.51 20.02 -5.27
CA ALA A 146 -2.93 20.43 -5.65
C ALA A 146 -3.95 19.60 -6.53
N GLU A 147 -4.94 18.89 -5.90
CA GLU A 147 -6.11 18.01 -6.31
C GLU A 147 -6.28 17.34 -7.72
N GLU A 148 -6.82 16.09 -7.72
CA GLU A 148 -6.99 15.03 -8.77
C GLU A 148 -6.02 13.81 -8.72
N THR A 149 -6.11 12.81 -9.62
CA THR A 149 -5.03 11.81 -9.81
C THR A 149 -4.91 11.52 -11.29
N ILE A 150 -3.85 12.05 -11.89
CA ILE A 150 -3.50 11.89 -13.30
C ILE A 150 -3.47 10.39 -13.64
N PRO A 151 -4.02 9.94 -14.79
CA PRO A 151 -4.17 8.51 -15.12
C PRO A 151 -2.89 7.67 -15.01
N ASP A 152 -1.72 8.28 -15.14
CA ASP A 152 -0.41 7.63 -14.99
C ASP A 152 -0.04 7.27 -13.53
N LYS A 153 -0.80 7.77 -12.54
CA LYS A 153 -0.63 7.51 -11.09
C LYS A 153 0.71 7.94 -10.46
N PHE A 154 1.55 8.69 -11.16
CA PHE A 154 2.81 9.21 -10.60
C PHE A 154 2.60 10.39 -9.65
N PHE A 155 1.58 11.21 -9.91
CA PHE A 155 1.25 12.41 -9.14
C PHE A 155 -0.17 12.25 -8.60
N THR A 156 -0.34 12.31 -7.27
CA THR A 156 -1.66 12.52 -6.68
C THR A 156 -1.81 13.97 -6.32
N VAL A 157 -2.88 14.46 -6.88
CA VAL A 157 -3.33 15.79 -6.80
C VAL A 157 -3.76 16.09 -5.31
N ILE A 158 -3.25 16.97 -4.44
CA ILE A 158 -3.86 17.35 -3.11
C ILE A 158 -3.65 18.85 -2.78
N GLU A 159 -4.71 19.64 -2.58
CA GLU A 159 -4.65 21.05 -2.12
C GLU A 159 -4.40 21.15 -0.60
N VAL A 160 -3.68 22.21 -0.15
CA VAL A 160 -3.24 22.36 1.25
C VAL A 160 -3.27 23.82 1.72
N GLU A 161 -3.43 24.01 3.03
CA GLU A 161 -3.32 25.32 3.69
C GLU A 161 -1.86 25.83 3.78
N CYS A 162 -1.65 26.93 4.51
CA CYS A 162 -0.35 27.61 4.60
C CYS A 162 0.78 26.72 5.13
N LEU A 163 1.72 26.38 4.25
CA LEU A 163 2.94 25.61 4.57
C LEU A 163 4.05 26.44 5.29
N GLY A 164 3.71 27.60 5.87
CA GLY A 164 4.67 28.49 6.55
C GLY A 164 5.68 29.22 5.65
N ALA A 165 5.71 28.93 4.34
CA ALA A 165 6.72 29.43 3.40
C ALA A 165 6.49 30.86 2.86
N CYS A 166 5.75 31.72 3.58
CA CYS A 166 5.20 32.98 3.07
C CYS A 166 6.23 33.99 2.51
N VAL A 167 7.50 33.91 2.93
CA VAL A 167 8.60 34.77 2.44
C VAL A 167 9.14 34.29 1.07
N ASN A 168 8.92 33.02 0.72
CA ASN A 168 9.27 32.43 -0.59
C ASN A 168 8.06 31.65 -1.14
N PRO A 169 6.97 32.34 -1.54
CA PRO A 169 5.71 31.69 -1.88
C PRO A 169 5.68 31.06 -3.29
N GLN A 170 6.63 31.41 -4.15
CA GLN A 170 6.67 30.95 -5.54
C GLN A 170 7.46 29.64 -5.68
N MET A 171 6.73 28.52 -5.68
CA MET A 171 7.21 27.24 -6.21
C MET A 171 6.93 27.20 -7.71
N ASP A 172 7.98 27.23 -8.53
CA ASP A 172 7.87 27.04 -9.99
C ASP A 172 7.44 25.60 -10.28
N PHE A 173 6.15 25.44 -10.57
CA PHE A 173 5.51 24.15 -10.78
C PHE A 173 5.98 23.46 -12.06
N GLU A 174 6.22 24.20 -13.14
CA GLU A 174 6.44 23.59 -14.47
C GLU A 174 7.85 23.01 -14.59
N GLU A 175 8.89 23.73 -14.17
CA GLU A 175 10.24 23.17 -14.12
C GLU A 175 10.29 21.97 -13.15
N THR A 176 9.70 22.12 -11.96
CA THR A 176 9.66 21.05 -10.94
C THR A 176 8.97 19.79 -11.48
N LEU A 177 7.82 19.93 -12.15
CA LEU A 177 7.09 18.81 -12.74
C LEU A 177 7.90 18.15 -13.87
N ASN A 178 8.61 18.92 -14.67
CA ASN A 178 9.46 18.40 -15.74
C ASN A 178 10.70 17.67 -15.20
N GLU A 179 11.33 18.13 -14.10
CA GLU A 179 12.40 17.39 -13.44
C GLU A 179 11.90 16.07 -12.83
N LEU A 180 10.74 16.08 -12.16
CA LEU A 180 10.13 14.89 -11.55
C LEU A 180 9.69 13.86 -12.61
N LYS A 181 9.15 14.31 -13.74
CA LYS A 181 8.85 13.46 -14.92
C LYS A 181 10.12 12.87 -15.55
N ALA A 182 11.22 13.62 -15.56
CA ALA A 182 12.54 13.13 -15.96
C ALA A 182 13.22 12.23 -14.91
N GLY A 183 12.56 11.91 -13.79
CA GLY A 183 13.08 11.06 -12.72
C GLY A 183 14.18 11.70 -11.87
N ARG A 184 14.41 13.01 -12.03
CA ARG A 184 15.38 13.79 -11.24
C ARG A 184 14.72 14.29 -9.95
N ILE A 185 15.53 14.57 -8.93
CA ILE A 185 15.09 15.19 -7.69
C ILE A 185 15.38 16.70 -7.82
N PRO A 186 14.36 17.58 -7.73
CA PRO A 186 14.54 19.02 -7.86
C PRO A 186 15.29 19.61 -6.66
N LYS A 187 15.89 20.79 -6.84
CA LYS A 187 16.53 21.52 -5.75
C LYS A 187 15.47 22.07 -4.78
N TYR A 188 15.60 21.73 -3.50
CA TYR A 188 14.77 22.25 -2.42
C TYR A 188 15.24 23.64 -1.96
N GLY A 189 14.29 24.52 -1.63
CA GLY A 189 14.57 25.86 -1.08
C GLY A 189 14.59 26.99 -2.12
N PRO A 190 15.00 28.20 -1.71
CA PRO A 190 15.03 29.38 -2.59
C PRO A 190 16.09 29.20 -3.69
N ARG A 191 15.76 29.62 -4.92
CA ARG A 191 16.62 29.48 -6.10
C ARG A 191 17.72 30.55 -6.20
N SER A 192 17.66 31.57 -5.34
CA SER A 192 18.63 32.67 -5.27
C SER A 192 18.94 33.02 -3.81
N LEU A 193 20.13 33.59 -3.59
CA LEU A 193 20.56 34.16 -2.31
C LEU A 193 21.03 35.59 -2.56
N THR A 194 20.48 36.54 -1.81
CA THR A 194 20.76 37.98 -1.92
C THR A 194 21.48 38.55 -0.69
N CYS A 195 21.71 37.72 0.33
CA CYS A 195 22.30 38.07 1.63
C CYS A 195 23.21 36.92 2.10
N LEU A 196 24.01 37.16 3.14
CA LEU A 196 25.00 36.21 3.70
C LEU A 196 26.06 35.76 2.66
N THR A 197 26.57 36.73 1.89
CA THR A 197 27.75 36.56 1.00
C THR A 197 29.08 36.53 1.75
N GLU A 198 29.12 37.07 2.97
CA GLU A 198 30.26 36.94 3.89
C GLU A 198 30.28 35.56 4.55
N PRO A 199 31.47 35.00 4.88
CA PRO A 199 31.55 33.78 5.68
C PRO A 199 30.91 33.99 7.07
N PRO A 200 30.36 32.92 7.68
CA PRO A 200 29.75 33.01 9.00
C PRO A 200 30.80 33.43 10.05
N LYS A 201 30.38 34.29 10.98
CA LYS A 201 31.21 34.63 12.14
C LYS A 201 31.32 33.38 13.04
N GLY A 202 32.55 33.06 13.47
CA GLY A 202 32.86 31.84 14.20
C GLY A 202 32.42 31.86 15.68
N PRO A 203 32.59 30.73 16.41
CA PRO A 203 32.41 30.70 17.85
C PRO A 203 33.32 31.73 18.54
N GLY A 204 32.88 32.29 19.66
CA GLY A 204 33.55 33.40 20.36
C GLY A 204 33.26 34.80 19.78
N PHE A 205 32.60 34.93 18.62
CA PHE A 205 32.28 36.24 18.07
C PHE A 205 31.21 36.97 18.91
N LEU A 206 31.61 38.09 19.54
CA LEU A 206 30.82 38.87 20.50
C LEU A 206 30.46 38.12 21.81
N GLU A 207 31.21 37.08 22.14
CA GLU A 207 31.12 36.39 23.43
C GLU A 207 31.54 37.33 24.58
N GLN A 208 30.74 37.38 25.65
CA GLN A 208 30.99 38.32 26.76
C GLN A 208 32.02 37.75 27.74
N PRO A 209 32.95 38.56 28.28
CA PRO A 209 33.97 38.08 29.20
C PRO A 209 33.34 37.63 30.54
N GLY A 210 33.43 36.33 30.82
CA GLY A 210 32.93 35.72 32.06
C GLY A 210 31.70 34.82 31.93
N LEU A 211 31.31 34.47 30.69
CA LEU A 211 30.35 33.40 30.39
C LEU A 211 31.06 32.04 30.18
#